data_AF-A0A9D1XY63-F1
#
_entry.id   AF-A0A9D1XY63-F1
#
_cell.length_a   1.000
_cell.length_b   1.000
_cell.length_c   1.000
_cell.angle_alpha   90.00
_cell.angle_beta   90.00
_cell.angle_gamma   90.00
#
_symmetry.space_group_name_H-M   'P 1'
#
loop_
_entity.id
_entity.type
_entity.pdbx_description
1 polymer ?
#
loop_
_entity_poly.entity_id
_entity_poly.type
_entity_poly.pdbx_seq_one_letter_code
_entity_poly.pdbx_strand_id
1 'polypeptide(L)'
;MFIKYDDQSIRYTGRFGQFRTWRNDSIAATACGSYFELAFGGRDCVLNFCTEFSTETFGHIWLSVDGGARVEATISRFVRIHTDSDSRHTVKVIYKSAVEQQHRWHQPLVGKLAFLGYEADRAETLEPDNRKTIEFVGDSITEGVLIDADRRQHTDDQYDRPWQDDATGTYAFLTAEALGLRPYIIGYGAVGTTKSGCGGVPKAALAYPYNFEGSPVTYPSCDIIVVNHGANDRGNPSYADEYTALLKLIRERNPKSTLVSLSPFCGCFDELLPDVIESYNKKYSDNVVYISSHGWIPTEPLHPLYDGHKIVAEQLAEWLSRLI
;
A
#
# COMPACT_ATOMS: atom_id res chain seq x y z
N MET A 1 -11.80 -10.45 -26.78
CA MET A 1 -11.05 -9.27 -27.26
C MET A 1 -10.06 -8.83 -26.19
N PHE A 2 -8.93 -8.21 -26.56
CA PHE A 2 -8.00 -7.61 -25.61
C PHE A 2 -8.42 -6.17 -25.28
N ILE A 3 -8.49 -5.85 -23.99
CA ILE A 3 -8.89 -4.57 -23.42
C ILE A 3 -7.70 -4.05 -22.61
N LYS A 4 -7.17 -2.88 -23.01
CA LYS A 4 -5.91 -2.35 -22.50
C LYS A 4 -6.08 -1.80 -21.07
N TYR A 5 -4.98 -1.74 -20.31
CA TYR A 5 -4.96 -1.23 -18.93
C TYR A 5 -5.58 0.18 -18.75
N ASP A 6 -5.64 1.01 -19.78
CA ASP A 6 -6.16 2.38 -19.75
C ASP A 6 -7.65 2.48 -20.16
N ASP A 7 -8.32 1.34 -20.33
CA ASP A 7 -9.76 1.29 -20.63
C ASP A 7 -10.62 1.72 -19.44
N GLN A 8 -11.77 2.35 -19.73
CA GLN A 8 -12.70 2.89 -18.73
C GLN A 8 -13.39 1.81 -17.87
N SER A 9 -13.35 0.55 -18.30
CA SER A 9 -13.82 -0.59 -17.51
C SER A 9 -12.96 -0.91 -16.29
N ILE A 10 -11.77 -0.29 -16.17
CA ILE A 10 -10.81 -0.54 -15.10
C ILE A 10 -10.73 0.67 -14.16
N ARG A 11 -10.73 0.40 -12.86
CA ARG A 11 -10.55 1.40 -11.79
C ARG A 11 -9.34 1.04 -10.94
N TYR A 12 -8.45 2.01 -10.72
CA TYR A 12 -7.25 1.85 -9.91
C TYR A 12 -7.40 2.51 -8.53
N THR A 13 -6.77 1.93 -7.50
CA THR A 13 -6.64 2.51 -6.16
C THR A 13 -5.25 2.22 -5.60
N GLY A 14 -4.58 3.23 -5.07
CA GLY A 14 -3.18 3.14 -4.67
C GLY A 14 -2.24 3.80 -5.67
N ARG A 15 -0.96 3.41 -5.63
CA ARG A 15 0.13 4.09 -6.34
C ARG A 15 0.46 3.39 -7.65
N PHE A 16 -0.20 3.82 -8.71
CA PHE A 16 -0.01 3.32 -10.07
C PHE A 16 0.66 4.35 -10.97
N GLY A 17 1.70 3.92 -11.69
CA GLY A 17 2.44 4.74 -12.65
C GLY A 17 2.60 4.01 -13.98
N GLN A 18 2.66 4.75 -15.09
CA GLN A 18 2.98 4.15 -16.39
C GLN A 18 4.36 3.50 -16.35
N PHE A 19 4.43 2.25 -16.78
CA PHE A 19 5.65 1.46 -16.87
C PHE A 19 5.80 0.95 -18.31
N ARG A 20 6.83 1.45 -18.99
CA ARG A 20 7.12 1.14 -20.39
C ARG A 20 8.43 0.40 -20.50
N THR A 21 8.41 -0.66 -21.29
CA THR A 21 9.59 -1.39 -21.72
C THR A 21 9.74 -1.27 -23.23
N TRP A 22 10.75 -1.92 -23.82
CA TRP A 22 10.89 -1.96 -25.27
C TRP A 22 9.77 -2.76 -25.97
N ARG A 23 8.98 -3.57 -25.26
CA ARG A 23 7.88 -4.39 -25.84
C ARG A 23 6.50 -4.02 -25.34
N ASN A 24 6.42 -3.45 -24.14
CA ASN A 24 5.17 -3.35 -23.42
C ASN A 24 4.92 -1.93 -22.93
N ASP A 25 3.66 -1.51 -23.03
CA ASP A 25 3.11 -0.35 -22.34
C ASP A 25 2.12 -0.89 -21.30
N SER A 26 2.36 -0.58 -20.03
CA SER A 26 1.61 -1.12 -18.90
C SER A 26 1.48 -0.07 -17.80
N ILE A 27 0.68 -0.38 -16.79
CA ILE A 27 0.63 0.39 -15.54
C ILE A 27 1.15 -0.47 -14.40
N ALA A 28 2.02 0.10 -13.56
CA ALA A 28 2.69 -0.62 -12.49
C ALA A 28 2.49 0.01 -11.12
N ALA A 29 2.43 -0.86 -10.10
CA ALA A 29 2.51 -0.51 -8.70
C ALA A 29 3.69 -1.24 -8.05
N THR A 30 4.37 -0.53 -7.15
CA THR A 30 5.52 -1.03 -6.36
C THR A 30 5.20 -1.10 -4.87
N ALA A 31 4.20 -0.32 -4.43
CA ALA A 31 3.64 -0.38 -3.09
C ALA A 31 2.54 -1.45 -3.00
N CYS A 32 2.76 -2.45 -2.14
CA CYS A 32 1.76 -3.46 -1.79
C CYS A 32 0.50 -2.79 -1.20
N GLY A 33 -0.65 -3.42 -1.40
CA GLY A 33 -1.97 -2.87 -1.07
C GLY A 33 -2.60 -2.06 -2.22
N SER A 34 -1.82 -1.66 -3.23
CA SER A 34 -2.37 -1.09 -4.46
C SER A 34 -3.23 -2.13 -5.20
N TYR A 35 -4.38 -1.72 -5.72
CA TYR A 35 -5.33 -2.63 -6.34
C TYR A 35 -6.03 -2.02 -7.55
N PHE A 36 -6.53 -2.90 -8.42
CA PHE A 36 -7.44 -2.52 -9.48
C PHE A 36 -8.69 -3.38 -9.46
N GLU A 37 -9.76 -2.81 -9.97
CA GLU A 37 -11.03 -3.46 -10.19
C GLU A 37 -11.34 -3.36 -11.68
N LEU A 38 -12.00 -4.38 -12.24
CA LEU A 38 -12.52 -4.33 -13.59
C LEU A 38 -13.87 -5.04 -13.67
N ALA A 39 -14.66 -4.68 -14.68
CA ALA A 39 -15.88 -5.40 -15.02
C ALA A 39 -15.78 -5.96 -16.43
N PHE A 40 -16.19 -7.21 -16.60
CA PHE A 40 -16.22 -7.88 -17.90
C PHE A 40 -17.53 -8.64 -18.08
N GLY A 41 -17.90 -8.90 -19.33
CA GLY A 41 -19.03 -9.75 -19.67
C GLY A 41 -18.57 -11.01 -20.39
N GLY A 42 -19.22 -12.14 -20.12
CA GLY A 42 -18.87 -13.44 -20.67
C GLY A 42 -18.36 -14.42 -19.62
N ARG A 43 -17.94 -15.60 -20.05
CA ARG A 43 -17.51 -16.70 -19.15
C ARG A 43 -16.03 -16.69 -18.80
N ASP A 44 -15.21 -16.07 -19.64
CA ASP A 44 -13.77 -16.14 -19.54
C ASP A 44 -13.16 -14.74 -19.44
N CYS A 45 -12.27 -14.57 -18.47
CA CYS A 45 -11.41 -13.39 -18.37
C CYS A 45 -9.95 -13.83 -18.18
N VAL A 46 -9.04 -13.27 -18.98
CA VAL A 46 -7.59 -13.50 -18.84
C VAL A 46 -6.88 -12.20 -18.51
N LEU A 47 -6.41 -12.07 -17.28
CA LEU A 47 -5.60 -10.95 -16.84
C LEU A 47 -4.18 -11.10 -17.39
N ASN A 48 -3.68 -10.05 -18.01
CA ASN A 48 -2.35 -10.02 -18.63
C ASN A 48 -1.41 -9.14 -17.80
N PHE A 49 -0.28 -9.70 -17.35
CA PHE A 49 0.73 -8.96 -16.58
C PHE A 49 2.08 -8.91 -17.30
N CYS A 50 2.76 -7.78 -17.18
CA CYS A 50 4.13 -7.60 -17.65
C CYS A 50 5.12 -8.12 -16.59
N THR A 51 5.69 -9.30 -16.84
CA THR A 51 6.71 -9.91 -15.95
C THR A 51 8.14 -9.63 -16.41
N GLU A 52 8.36 -8.68 -17.32
CA GLU A 52 9.72 -8.32 -17.77
C GLU A 52 10.52 -7.77 -16.59
N PHE A 53 11.79 -8.18 -16.47
CA PHE A 53 12.70 -7.89 -15.35
C PHE A 53 12.32 -8.46 -13.98
N SER A 54 11.11 -8.99 -13.78
CA SER A 54 10.76 -9.65 -12.54
C SER A 54 11.57 -10.95 -12.38
N THR A 55 12.01 -11.20 -11.15
CA THR A 55 12.82 -12.37 -10.79
C THR A 55 12.12 -13.18 -9.71
N GLU A 56 12.43 -14.47 -9.63
CA GLU A 56 12.03 -15.26 -8.47
C GLU A 56 12.72 -14.74 -7.19
N THR A 57 12.03 -14.71 -6.04
CA THR A 57 10.62 -15.06 -5.83
C THR A 57 9.67 -13.95 -6.36
N PHE A 58 8.60 -14.34 -7.06
CA PHE A 58 7.61 -13.40 -7.59
C PHE A 58 6.64 -12.91 -6.51
N GLY A 59 6.20 -11.65 -6.60
CA GLY A 59 5.15 -11.12 -5.73
C GLY A 59 3.79 -11.79 -5.96
N HIS A 60 2.89 -11.64 -5.00
CA HIS A 60 1.56 -12.28 -5.01
C HIS A 60 0.44 -11.25 -5.11
N ILE A 61 -0.74 -11.72 -5.52
CA ILE A 61 -1.99 -10.98 -5.57
C ILE A 61 -3.09 -11.70 -4.80
N TRP A 62 -4.02 -10.93 -4.26
CA TRP A 62 -5.35 -11.40 -3.91
C TRP A 62 -6.30 -11.16 -5.08
N LEU A 63 -6.98 -12.20 -5.53
CA LEU A 63 -8.00 -12.17 -6.58
C LEU A 63 -9.38 -12.44 -5.99
N SER A 64 -10.39 -11.64 -6.31
CA SER A 64 -11.79 -11.89 -5.96
C SER A 64 -12.68 -11.62 -7.18
N VAL A 65 -13.67 -12.49 -7.38
CA VAL A 65 -14.68 -12.39 -8.45
C VAL A 65 -16.04 -12.21 -7.79
N ASP A 66 -16.81 -11.22 -8.26
CA ASP A 66 -18.18 -10.90 -7.79
C ASP A 66 -18.30 -10.72 -6.27
N GLY A 67 -17.26 -10.15 -5.64
CA GLY A 67 -17.21 -9.96 -4.20
C GLY A 67 -17.08 -11.26 -3.39
N GLY A 68 -16.78 -12.38 -4.05
CA GLY A 68 -16.48 -13.65 -3.41
C GLY A 68 -15.16 -13.63 -2.63
N ALA A 69 -14.77 -14.80 -2.13
CA ALA A 69 -13.54 -14.98 -1.37
C ALA A 69 -12.31 -14.46 -2.13
N ARG A 70 -11.33 -13.94 -1.38
CA ARG A 70 -10.00 -13.64 -1.92
C ARG A 70 -9.21 -14.94 -2.06
N VAL A 71 -8.67 -15.18 -3.24
CA VAL A 71 -7.80 -16.31 -3.56
C VAL A 71 -6.41 -15.77 -3.88
N GLU A 72 -5.40 -16.34 -3.25
CA GLU A 72 -4.01 -15.95 -3.47
C GLU A 72 -3.52 -16.53 -4.79
N ALA A 73 -2.80 -15.73 -5.56
CA ALA A 73 -2.09 -16.20 -6.74
C ALA A 73 -0.73 -15.50 -6.87
N THR A 74 0.26 -16.22 -7.36
CA THR A 74 1.53 -15.61 -7.78
C THR A 74 1.31 -14.74 -9.02
N ILE A 75 1.97 -13.58 -9.07
CA ILE A 75 1.98 -12.74 -10.26
C ILE A 75 2.67 -13.50 -11.39
N SER A 76 1.89 -13.88 -12.39
CA SER A 76 2.33 -14.58 -13.58
C SER A 76 1.86 -13.82 -14.82
N ARG A 77 2.39 -14.18 -16.00
CA ARG A 77 2.03 -13.49 -17.25
C ARG A 77 0.53 -13.51 -17.52
N PHE A 78 -0.15 -14.60 -17.14
CA PHE A 78 -1.58 -14.78 -17.36
C PHE A 78 -2.24 -15.36 -16.12
N VAL A 79 -3.31 -14.71 -15.65
CA VAL A 79 -4.22 -15.28 -14.65
C VAL A 79 -5.58 -15.45 -15.30
N ARG A 80 -6.11 -16.68 -15.28
CA ARG A 80 -7.36 -17.05 -15.96
C ARG A 80 -8.49 -17.18 -14.95
N ILE A 81 -9.64 -16.60 -15.31
CA ILE A 81 -10.88 -16.63 -14.56
C ILE A 81 -11.92 -17.26 -15.45
N HIS A 82 -12.62 -18.27 -14.93
CA HIS A 82 -13.75 -18.91 -15.59
C HIS A 82 -14.98 -18.80 -14.68
N THR A 83 -16.12 -18.40 -15.25
CA THR A 83 -17.39 -18.26 -14.55
C THR A 83 -18.46 -19.14 -15.20
N ASP A 84 -19.45 -19.55 -14.42
CA ASP A 84 -20.52 -20.45 -14.88
C ASP A 84 -21.58 -19.75 -15.76
N SER A 85 -21.52 -18.42 -15.88
CA SER A 85 -22.51 -17.61 -16.59
C SER A 85 -21.85 -16.67 -17.59
N ASP A 86 -22.54 -16.32 -18.66
CA ASP A 86 -22.14 -15.30 -19.65
C ASP A 86 -22.54 -13.87 -19.24
N SER A 87 -22.90 -13.68 -17.97
CA SER A 87 -23.38 -12.42 -17.42
C SER A 87 -22.24 -11.42 -17.21
N ARG A 88 -22.55 -10.31 -16.53
CA ARG A 88 -21.56 -9.32 -16.09
C ARG A 88 -20.90 -9.81 -14.80
N HIS A 89 -19.58 -9.76 -14.78
CA HIS A 89 -18.75 -10.09 -13.63
C HIS A 89 -17.85 -8.93 -13.24
N THR A 90 -17.49 -8.86 -11.96
CA THR A 90 -16.50 -7.92 -11.43
C THR A 90 -15.31 -8.67 -10.89
N VAL A 91 -14.11 -8.13 -11.09
CA VAL A 91 -12.86 -8.70 -10.61
C VAL A 91 -12.13 -7.65 -9.80
N LYS A 92 -11.64 -8.02 -8.62
CA LYS A 92 -10.73 -7.21 -7.82
C LYS A 92 -9.39 -7.92 -7.69
N VAL A 93 -8.32 -7.21 -8.02
CA VAL A 93 -6.93 -7.69 -7.88
C VAL A 93 -6.18 -6.72 -6.98
N ILE A 94 -5.70 -7.20 -5.83
CA ILE A 94 -4.89 -6.42 -4.90
C ILE A 94 -3.47 -6.98 -4.88
N TYR A 95 -2.48 -6.11 -5.01
CA TYR A 95 -1.07 -6.47 -4.87
C TYR A 95 -0.79 -6.82 -3.41
N LYS A 96 -0.79 -8.13 -3.10
CA LYS A 96 -0.72 -8.65 -1.74
C LYS A 96 0.64 -8.38 -1.13
N SER A 97 1.69 -8.80 -1.82
CA SER A 97 3.03 -8.88 -1.28
C SER A 97 4.09 -8.93 -2.38
N ALA A 98 5.31 -8.59 -2.00
CA ALA A 98 6.50 -8.59 -2.83
C ALA A 98 7.71 -9.00 -2.00
N VAL A 99 8.83 -9.33 -2.64
CA VAL A 99 10.11 -9.42 -1.92
C VAL A 99 10.63 -8.01 -1.69
N GLU A 100 10.61 -7.52 -0.45
CA GLU A 100 10.93 -6.12 -0.11
C GLU A 100 12.33 -5.67 -0.57
N GLN A 101 13.29 -6.60 -0.64
CA GLN A 101 14.66 -6.35 -1.09
C GLN A 101 14.83 -6.24 -2.60
N GLN A 102 13.88 -6.76 -3.39
CA GLN A 102 13.95 -6.64 -4.84
C GLN A 102 13.85 -5.17 -5.25
N HIS A 103 14.66 -4.79 -6.24
CA HIS A 103 14.71 -3.43 -6.73
C HIS A 103 13.33 -2.99 -7.26
N ARG A 104 12.77 -1.92 -6.70
CA ARG A 104 11.40 -1.48 -7.02
C ARG A 104 11.20 0.02 -6.99
N TRP A 105 12.30 0.78 -7.00
CA TRP A 105 12.23 2.24 -7.03
C TRP A 105 12.74 2.83 -8.35
N HIS A 106 13.90 2.36 -8.85
CA HIS A 106 14.47 2.85 -10.10
C HIS A 106 14.18 1.88 -11.25
N GLN A 107 14.28 2.38 -12.48
CA GLN A 107 14.12 1.54 -13.67
C GLN A 107 15.40 0.73 -13.93
N PRO A 108 15.31 -0.56 -14.31
CA PRO A 108 14.08 -1.36 -14.46
C PRO A 108 13.52 -1.86 -13.12
N LEU A 109 12.20 -1.81 -12.97
CA LEU A 109 11.50 -2.30 -11.77
C LEU A 109 11.46 -3.85 -11.74
N VAL A 110 11.97 -4.46 -10.67
CA VAL A 110 11.96 -5.92 -10.44
C VAL A 110 10.75 -6.32 -9.59
N GLY A 111 10.65 -5.79 -8.37
CA GLY A 111 9.56 -6.04 -7.42
C GLY A 111 8.33 -5.19 -7.71
N LYS A 112 7.43 -5.67 -8.57
CA LYS A 112 6.27 -4.92 -9.03
C LYS A 112 5.07 -5.80 -9.37
N LEU A 113 3.91 -5.18 -9.38
CA LEU A 113 2.75 -5.61 -10.15
C LEU A 113 2.61 -4.70 -11.37
N ALA A 114 2.72 -5.24 -12.59
CA ALA A 114 2.56 -4.47 -13.83
C ALA A 114 1.46 -5.08 -14.71
N PHE A 115 0.38 -4.35 -14.93
CA PHE A 115 -0.82 -4.81 -15.62
C PHE A 115 -0.89 -4.26 -17.04
N LEU A 116 -1.08 -5.16 -18.02
CA LEU A 116 -1.19 -4.83 -19.45
C LEU A 116 -2.64 -4.57 -19.86
N GLY A 117 -3.58 -5.21 -19.20
CA GLY A 117 -4.98 -5.28 -19.59
C GLY A 117 -5.54 -6.68 -19.39
N TYR A 118 -6.71 -6.93 -19.96
CA TYR A 118 -7.38 -8.21 -19.86
C TYR A 118 -8.01 -8.64 -21.19
N GLU A 119 -8.25 -9.94 -21.33
CA GLU A 119 -9.05 -10.49 -22.42
C GLU A 119 -10.39 -10.94 -21.88
N ALA A 120 -11.48 -10.56 -22.56
CA ALA A 120 -12.84 -11.03 -22.27
C ALA A 120 -13.72 -10.90 -23.51
N ASP A 121 -14.96 -11.42 -23.49
CA ASP A 121 -15.89 -11.23 -24.62
C ASP A 121 -16.22 -9.76 -24.83
N ARG A 122 -16.42 -9.02 -23.72
CA ARG A 122 -16.66 -7.57 -23.73
C ARG A 122 -16.23 -6.92 -22.42
N ALA A 123 -15.87 -5.63 -22.52
CA ALA A 123 -15.71 -4.76 -21.37
C ALA A 123 -17.09 -4.39 -20.79
N GLU A 124 -17.20 -4.31 -19.47
CA GLU A 124 -18.40 -3.85 -18.78
C GLU A 124 -18.07 -2.65 -17.89
N THR A 125 -19.10 -1.96 -17.40
CA THR A 125 -18.91 -0.79 -16.52
C THR A 125 -18.92 -1.19 -15.05
N LEU A 126 -17.97 -0.63 -14.30
CA LEU A 126 -17.96 -0.69 -12.84
C LEU A 126 -18.97 0.30 -12.25
N GLU A 127 -19.65 -0.10 -11.18
CA GLU A 127 -20.45 0.86 -10.41
C GLU A 127 -19.55 1.97 -9.85
N PRO A 128 -20.01 3.23 -9.82
CA PRO A 128 -19.29 4.31 -9.16
C PRO A 128 -18.96 3.96 -7.71
N ASP A 129 -17.75 4.29 -7.27
CA ASP A 129 -17.34 4.11 -5.88
C ASP A 129 -17.05 5.49 -5.29
N ASN A 130 -17.98 5.94 -4.46
CA ASN A 130 -17.99 7.26 -3.84
C ASN A 130 -17.50 7.23 -2.38
N ARG A 131 -16.84 6.14 -1.95
CA ARG A 131 -16.27 6.06 -0.61
C ARG A 131 -15.20 7.13 -0.42
N LYS A 132 -15.16 7.72 0.79
CA LYS A 132 -14.03 8.53 1.24
C LYS A 132 -12.74 7.70 1.22
N THR A 133 -11.61 8.40 1.23
CA THR A 133 -10.26 7.86 1.03
C THR A 133 -9.39 8.07 2.26
N ILE A 134 -8.50 7.10 2.52
CA ILE A 134 -7.51 7.18 3.59
C ILE A 134 -6.15 6.73 3.07
N GLU A 135 -5.13 7.58 3.22
CA GLU A 135 -3.74 7.24 2.90
C GLU A 135 -2.99 6.83 4.17
N PHE A 136 -2.23 5.74 4.10
CA PHE A 136 -1.29 5.32 5.14
C PHE A 136 0.13 5.44 4.61
N VAL A 137 0.93 6.24 5.31
CA VAL A 137 2.33 6.53 4.99
C VAL A 137 3.22 5.89 6.05
N GLY A 138 4.00 4.88 5.68
CA GLY A 138 4.82 4.17 6.67
C GLY A 138 5.88 3.25 6.09
N ASP A 139 6.37 2.36 6.94
CA ASP A 139 7.48 1.46 6.66
C ASP A 139 7.02 -0.01 6.42
N SER A 140 7.88 -1.00 6.71
CA SER A 140 7.59 -2.43 6.60
C SER A 140 6.30 -2.85 7.31
N ILE A 141 5.97 -2.22 8.44
CA ILE A 141 4.76 -2.58 9.19
C ILE A 141 3.51 -2.17 8.40
N THR A 142 3.58 -1.02 7.73
CA THR A 142 2.50 -0.52 6.87
C THR A 142 2.45 -1.26 5.53
N GLU A 143 3.59 -1.77 5.06
CA GLU A 143 3.68 -2.64 3.88
C GLU A 143 3.02 -4.01 4.11
N GLY A 144 3.06 -4.51 5.36
CA GLY A 144 2.56 -5.83 5.74
C GLY A 144 3.64 -6.90 5.75
N VAL A 145 4.86 -6.55 6.14
CA VAL A 145 5.94 -7.51 6.33
C VAL A 145 5.68 -8.40 7.54
N LEU A 146 5.82 -9.73 7.38
CA LEU A 146 5.71 -10.74 8.44
C LEU A 146 4.32 -10.88 9.11
N ILE A 147 3.23 -10.59 8.37
CA ILE A 147 1.86 -10.84 8.85
C ILE A 147 1.66 -12.30 9.27
N ASP A 148 2.12 -13.22 8.42
CA ASP A 148 2.09 -14.67 8.60
C ASP A 148 3.52 -15.23 8.70
N ALA A 149 4.29 -14.71 9.68
CA ALA A 149 5.71 -15.04 9.86
C ALA A 149 6.00 -16.55 9.96
N ASP A 150 5.03 -17.37 10.35
CA ASP A 150 5.13 -18.83 10.47
C ASP A 150 5.15 -19.55 9.11
N ARG A 151 4.80 -18.89 8.00
CA ARG A 151 4.88 -19.40 6.62
C ARG A 151 6.31 -19.42 6.07
N ARG A 152 7.27 -19.73 6.93
CA ARG A 152 8.69 -19.82 6.60
C ARG A 152 9.06 -21.23 6.17
N GLN A 153 9.74 -21.35 5.03
CA GLN A 153 10.31 -22.60 4.54
C GLN A 153 11.82 -22.52 4.32
N HIS A 154 12.35 -21.30 4.17
CA HIS A 154 13.75 -21.04 3.89
C HIS A 154 14.47 -20.43 5.10
N THR A 155 15.77 -20.71 5.19
CA THR A 155 16.63 -20.08 6.21
C THR A 155 16.75 -18.58 5.97
N ASP A 156 16.87 -18.16 4.71
CA ASP A 156 16.76 -16.75 4.33
C ASP A 156 15.28 -16.45 4.06
N ASP A 157 14.67 -15.66 4.94
CA ASP A 157 13.24 -15.39 4.92
C ASP A 157 12.80 -14.52 3.73
N GLN A 158 13.75 -13.90 3.03
CA GLN A 158 13.46 -13.12 1.82
C GLN A 158 12.84 -13.96 0.71
N TYR A 159 13.18 -15.25 0.64
CA TYR A 159 12.57 -16.17 -0.31
C TYR A 159 11.12 -16.51 0.02
N ASP A 160 10.71 -16.34 1.28
CA ASP A 160 9.36 -16.62 1.79
C ASP A 160 8.46 -15.37 1.88
N ARG A 161 9.02 -14.16 1.68
CA ARG A 161 8.31 -12.88 1.83
C ARG A 161 6.93 -12.85 1.16
N PRO A 162 6.74 -13.31 -0.09
CA PRO A 162 5.41 -13.28 -0.69
C PRO A 162 4.32 -14.08 0.06
N TRP A 163 4.70 -15.12 0.81
CA TRP A 163 3.78 -15.92 1.63
C TRP A 163 3.65 -15.41 3.06
N GLN A 164 4.67 -14.78 3.62
CA GLN A 164 4.65 -14.22 4.97
C GLN A 164 4.02 -12.82 5.02
N ASP A 165 4.16 -12.07 3.94
CA ASP A 165 3.72 -10.68 3.86
C ASP A 165 2.29 -10.61 3.28
N ASP A 166 1.50 -9.68 3.80
CA ASP A 166 0.15 -9.42 3.30
C ASP A 166 -0.32 -7.99 3.61
N ALA A 167 -0.35 -7.13 2.59
CA ALA A 167 -0.84 -5.77 2.74
C ALA A 167 -2.31 -5.71 3.23
N THR A 168 -3.14 -6.72 2.95
CA THR A 168 -4.54 -6.76 3.39
C THR A 168 -4.72 -7.20 4.84
N GLY A 169 -3.70 -7.83 5.43
CA GLY A 169 -3.64 -8.16 6.85
C GLY A 169 -3.12 -7.01 7.71
N THR A 170 -2.72 -5.89 7.11
CA THR A 170 -2.16 -4.75 7.84
C THR A 170 -3.22 -3.97 8.61
N TYR A 171 -2.77 -3.30 9.67
CA TYR A 171 -3.60 -2.35 10.41
C TYR A 171 -4.17 -1.27 9.49
N ALA A 172 -3.41 -0.85 8.48
CA ALA A 172 -3.80 0.16 7.50
C ALA A 172 -5.01 -0.30 6.66
N PHE A 173 -4.91 -1.49 6.05
CA PHE A 173 -5.98 -2.02 5.22
C PHE A 173 -7.21 -2.37 6.05
N LEU A 174 -7.03 -3.03 7.21
CA LEU A 174 -8.10 -3.40 8.11
C LEU A 174 -8.84 -2.19 8.68
N THR A 175 -8.13 -1.10 9.02
CA THR A 175 -8.75 0.15 9.47
C THR A 175 -9.62 0.75 8.37
N ALA A 176 -9.12 0.79 7.13
CA ALA A 176 -9.88 1.31 6.00
C ALA A 176 -11.14 0.48 5.73
N GLU A 177 -11.04 -0.85 5.81
CA GLU A 177 -12.20 -1.74 5.67
C GLU A 177 -13.23 -1.52 6.79
N ALA A 178 -12.79 -1.43 8.05
CA ALA A 178 -13.66 -1.21 9.19
C ALA A 178 -14.44 0.11 9.09
N LEU A 179 -13.85 1.13 8.47
CA LEU A 179 -14.47 2.45 8.28
C LEU A 179 -15.19 2.61 6.92
N GLY A 180 -15.17 1.59 6.06
CA GLY A 180 -15.74 1.69 4.72
C GLY A 180 -15.03 2.71 3.82
N LEU A 181 -13.72 2.94 4.03
CA LEU A 181 -12.89 3.86 3.27
C LEU A 181 -12.08 3.12 2.19
N ARG A 182 -11.56 3.88 1.21
CA ARG A 182 -10.59 3.35 0.23
C ARG A 182 -9.16 3.53 0.76
N PRO A 183 -8.40 2.45 0.96
CA PRO A 183 -7.01 2.55 1.39
C PRO A 183 -6.09 2.93 0.23
N TYR A 184 -5.23 3.90 0.47
CA TYR A 184 -4.02 4.18 -0.31
C TYR A 184 -2.82 3.88 0.59
N ILE A 185 -1.95 2.97 0.19
CA ILE A 185 -0.86 2.51 1.06
C ILE A 185 0.47 2.87 0.41
N ILE A 186 1.34 3.52 1.17
CA ILE A 186 2.77 3.69 0.87
C ILE A 186 3.57 3.17 2.05
N GLY A 187 3.71 1.85 2.08
CA GLY A 187 4.59 1.12 3.00
C GLY A 187 5.79 0.58 2.23
N TYR A 188 6.99 0.80 2.75
CA TYR A 188 8.22 0.23 2.20
C TYR A 188 9.18 -0.20 3.31
N GLY A 189 9.68 -1.44 3.20
CA GLY A 189 10.60 -2.04 4.15
C GLY A 189 11.80 -1.18 4.48
N ALA A 190 12.12 -1.07 5.77
CA ALA A 190 13.23 -0.31 6.34
C ALA A 190 13.25 1.21 6.04
N VAL A 191 12.27 1.77 5.33
CA VAL A 191 12.20 3.20 5.04
C VAL A 191 11.93 3.97 6.34
N GLY A 192 12.69 5.03 6.54
CA GLY A 192 12.49 5.99 7.62
C GLY A 192 12.32 7.40 7.08
N THR A 193 12.07 8.34 7.99
CA THR A 193 12.14 9.77 7.67
C THR A 193 13.58 10.23 7.45
N THR A 194 14.55 9.57 8.09
CA THR A 194 15.97 9.95 8.07
C THR A 194 16.84 9.08 7.16
N LYS A 195 16.30 7.98 6.62
CA LYS A 195 17.07 7.00 5.85
C LYS A 195 16.25 6.31 4.75
N SER A 196 16.96 5.89 3.71
CA SER A 196 16.45 5.00 2.66
C SER A 196 16.18 3.58 3.20
N GLY A 197 15.38 2.82 2.47
CA GLY A 197 14.98 1.45 2.81
C GLY A 197 15.30 0.42 1.72
N CYS A 198 14.62 -0.71 1.80
CA CYS A 198 14.77 -1.84 0.90
C CYS A 198 14.31 -1.52 -0.53
N GLY A 199 14.80 -2.29 -1.51
CA GLY A 199 14.39 -2.14 -2.92
C GLY A 199 14.81 -0.84 -3.59
N GLY A 200 15.74 -0.09 -2.98
CA GLY A 200 16.24 1.20 -3.47
C GLY A 200 15.33 2.38 -3.15
N VAL A 201 14.33 2.21 -2.29
CA VAL A 201 13.38 3.28 -1.94
C VAL A 201 14.10 4.34 -1.09
N PRO A 202 14.04 5.64 -1.46
CA PRO A 202 14.69 6.70 -0.70
C PRO A 202 13.91 6.98 0.60
N LYS A 203 14.45 7.85 1.45
CA LYS A 203 13.75 8.29 2.67
C LYS A 203 12.34 8.81 2.35
N ALA A 204 11.42 8.69 3.32
CA ALA A 204 9.98 8.89 3.13
C ALA A 204 9.62 10.18 2.38
N ALA A 205 10.22 11.32 2.73
CA ALA A 205 9.93 12.61 2.08
C ALA A 205 10.31 12.65 0.59
N LEU A 206 11.33 11.89 0.17
CA LEU A 206 11.72 11.81 -1.24
C LEU A 206 10.85 10.81 -2.01
N ALA A 207 10.35 9.77 -1.34
CA ALA A 207 9.47 8.79 -1.93
C ALA A 207 8.02 9.28 -2.07
N TYR A 208 7.52 10.04 -1.08
CA TYR A 208 6.11 10.42 -0.95
C TYR A 208 5.47 11.01 -2.22
N PRO A 209 6.13 11.87 -3.02
CA PRO A 209 5.51 12.45 -4.22
C PRO A 209 5.33 11.48 -5.40
N TYR A 210 5.88 10.27 -5.33
CA TYR A 210 6.06 9.38 -6.48
C TYR A 210 5.45 7.98 -6.25
N ASN A 211 5.00 7.34 -7.33
CA ASN A 211 4.71 5.90 -7.35
C ASN A 211 6.03 5.10 -7.28
N PHE A 212 7.00 5.53 -8.08
CA PHE A 212 8.41 5.11 -8.16
C PHE A 212 9.19 6.24 -8.86
N GLU A 213 10.52 6.17 -8.95
CA GLU A 213 11.33 7.26 -9.50
C GLU A 213 10.84 7.72 -10.89
N GLY A 214 10.64 9.03 -11.03
CA GLY A 214 10.18 9.63 -12.29
C GLY A 214 8.68 9.47 -12.57
N SER A 215 7.93 8.76 -11.73
CA SER A 215 6.48 8.60 -11.86
C SER A 215 5.74 9.31 -10.73
N PRO A 216 5.27 10.56 -10.92
CA PRO A 216 4.56 11.29 -9.87
C PRO A 216 3.20 10.67 -9.56
N VAL A 217 2.78 10.75 -8.30
CA VAL A 217 1.41 10.41 -7.89
C VAL A 217 0.41 11.39 -8.55
N THR A 218 -0.67 10.85 -9.10
CA THR A 218 -1.70 11.60 -9.84
C THR A 218 -3.10 11.53 -9.24
N TYR A 219 -3.35 10.68 -8.24
CA TYR A 219 -4.65 10.65 -7.56
C TYR A 219 -4.83 11.93 -6.70
N PRO A 220 -6.08 12.39 -6.49
CA PRO A 220 -6.38 13.58 -5.69
C PRO A 220 -6.05 13.37 -4.20
N SER A 221 -5.96 14.46 -3.43
CA SER A 221 -5.72 14.37 -1.98
C SER A 221 -6.72 13.44 -1.30
N CYS A 222 -6.22 12.55 -0.45
CA CYS A 222 -7.08 11.66 0.33
C CYS A 222 -7.81 12.44 1.43
N ASP A 223 -8.96 11.97 1.92
CA ASP A 223 -9.72 12.65 2.97
C ASP A 223 -8.96 12.64 4.31
N ILE A 224 -8.28 11.52 4.59
CA ILE A 224 -7.48 11.30 5.80
C ILE A 224 -6.10 10.80 5.38
N ILE A 225 -5.05 11.24 6.07
CA ILE A 225 -3.68 10.74 5.88
C ILE A 225 -3.12 10.37 7.25
N VAL A 226 -2.71 9.13 7.42
CA VAL A 226 -2.11 8.61 8.66
C VAL A 226 -0.63 8.32 8.39
N VAL A 227 0.25 8.96 9.17
CA VAL A 227 1.70 8.77 9.09
C VAL A 227 2.16 7.91 10.26
N ASN A 228 2.68 6.71 9.95
CA ASN A 228 3.34 5.82 10.90
C ASN A 228 4.76 5.54 10.43
N HIS A 229 5.68 6.42 10.83
CA HIS A 229 7.12 6.26 10.63
C HIS A 229 7.84 6.54 11.94
N GLY A 230 9.02 5.94 12.10
CA GLY A 230 9.91 6.17 13.24
C GLY A 230 10.61 4.89 13.69
N ALA A 231 10.06 3.71 13.40
CA ALA A 231 10.68 2.45 13.79
C ALA A 231 12.12 2.30 13.24
N ASN A 232 12.35 2.75 12.00
CA ASN A 232 13.66 2.72 11.34
C ASN A 232 14.57 3.91 11.67
N ASP A 233 14.05 4.92 12.38
CA ASP A 233 14.77 6.16 12.69
C ASP A 233 15.37 6.18 14.10
N ARG A 234 15.21 5.08 14.87
CA ARG A 234 15.66 4.97 16.26
C ARG A 234 17.11 5.43 16.44
N GLY A 235 17.31 6.31 17.42
CA GLY A 235 18.63 6.86 17.75
C GLY A 235 19.16 7.91 16.77
N ASN A 236 18.42 8.26 15.72
CA ASN A 236 18.83 9.33 14.82
C ASN A 236 18.43 10.71 15.39
N PRO A 237 19.40 11.61 15.67
CA PRO A 237 19.10 12.93 16.24
C PRO A 237 18.33 13.85 15.30
N SER A 238 18.30 13.55 13.99
CA SER A 238 17.61 14.37 12.99
C SER A 238 16.13 13.98 12.81
N TYR A 239 15.63 13.00 13.56
CA TYR A 239 14.27 12.47 13.40
C TYR A 239 13.20 13.57 13.49
N ALA A 240 13.25 14.44 14.50
CA ALA A 240 12.26 15.49 14.68
C ALA A 240 12.18 16.45 13.47
N ASP A 241 13.34 16.85 12.93
CA ASP A 241 13.43 17.76 11.79
C ASP A 241 12.94 17.09 10.50
N GLU A 242 13.36 15.86 10.24
CA GLU A 242 12.99 15.10 9.04
C GLU A 242 11.51 14.67 9.06
N TYR A 243 10.97 14.32 10.23
CA TYR A 243 9.54 14.04 10.39
C TYR A 243 8.70 15.31 10.17
N THR A 244 9.13 16.45 10.71
CA THR A 244 8.51 17.77 10.45
C THR A 244 8.52 18.10 8.95
N ALA A 245 9.64 17.84 8.26
CA ALA A 245 9.76 18.07 6.82
C ALA A 245 8.81 17.17 6.01
N LEU A 246 8.64 15.90 6.42
CA LEU A 246 7.66 15.00 5.83
C LEU A 246 6.22 15.51 6.02
N LEU A 247 5.83 15.91 7.24
CA LEU A 247 4.49 16.45 7.50
C LEU A 247 4.19 17.69 6.65
N LYS A 248 5.17 18.60 6.53
CA LYS A 248 5.05 19.79 5.70
C LYS A 248 4.80 19.43 4.23
N LEU A 249 5.59 18.51 3.68
CA LEU A 249 5.41 18.02 2.30
C LEU A 249 4.03 17.39 2.09
N ILE A 250 3.58 16.57 3.04
CA ILE A 250 2.26 15.93 2.97
C ILE A 250 1.17 17.00 2.99
N ARG A 251 1.24 17.98 3.90
CA ARG A 251 0.26 19.08 3.99
C ARG A 251 0.23 19.92 2.72
N GLU A 252 1.39 20.27 2.15
CA GLU A 252 1.48 21.07 0.91
C GLU A 252 0.79 20.38 -0.27
N ARG A 253 0.93 19.06 -0.37
CA ARG A 253 0.27 18.26 -1.42
C ARG A 253 -1.20 17.97 -1.11
N ASN A 254 -1.59 18.05 0.17
CA ASN A 254 -2.89 17.65 0.67
C ASN A 254 -3.48 18.70 1.61
N PRO A 255 -3.80 19.90 1.09
CA PRO A 255 -4.14 21.06 1.90
C PRO A 255 -5.46 20.92 2.68
N LYS A 256 -6.31 19.95 2.32
CA LYS A 256 -7.64 19.75 2.92
C LYS A 256 -7.77 18.47 3.74
N SER A 257 -6.77 17.60 3.73
CA SER A 257 -6.87 16.29 4.38
C SER A 257 -6.78 16.43 5.90
N THR A 258 -7.46 15.56 6.64
CA THR A 258 -7.15 15.37 8.05
C THR A 258 -5.83 14.62 8.16
N LEU A 259 -4.79 15.27 8.69
CA LEU A 259 -3.46 14.68 8.84
C LEU A 259 -3.29 14.14 10.26
N VAL A 260 -2.92 12.87 10.37
CA VAL A 260 -2.78 12.14 11.62
C VAL A 260 -1.34 11.62 11.73
N SER A 261 -0.68 11.91 12.83
CA SER A 261 0.58 11.29 13.24
C SER A 261 0.26 10.17 14.23
N LEU A 262 0.49 8.93 13.81
CA LEU A 262 0.32 7.73 14.63
C LEU A 262 1.69 7.31 15.16
N SER A 263 1.83 7.13 16.47
CA SER A 263 3.13 6.76 17.03
C SER A 263 3.60 5.38 16.54
N PRO A 264 4.92 5.14 16.44
CA PRO A 264 5.46 3.83 16.06
C PRO A 264 5.11 2.75 17.09
N PHE A 265 4.68 1.58 16.64
CA PHE A 265 4.22 0.52 17.55
C PHE A 265 5.30 -0.06 18.46
N CYS A 266 6.57 0.14 18.12
CA CYS A 266 7.68 -0.24 18.98
C CYS A 266 7.96 0.77 20.12
N GLY A 267 7.12 1.78 20.29
CA GLY A 267 7.20 2.78 21.36
C GLY A 267 8.36 3.76 21.22
N CYS A 268 9.01 3.83 20.06
CA CYS A 268 10.06 4.83 19.86
C CYS A 268 9.44 6.21 19.70
N PHE A 269 10.11 7.21 20.28
CA PHE A 269 9.70 8.61 20.23
C PHE A 269 8.34 8.92 20.88
N ASP A 270 7.80 8.06 21.74
CA ASP A 270 6.52 8.31 22.44
C ASP A 270 6.55 9.60 23.28
N GLU A 271 7.70 9.95 23.87
CA GLU A 271 7.88 11.21 24.60
C GLU A 271 8.16 12.41 23.67
N LEU A 272 8.80 12.18 22.52
CA LEU A 272 9.26 13.25 21.63
C LEU A 272 8.18 13.70 20.63
N LEU A 273 7.45 12.74 20.05
CA LEU A 273 6.54 12.99 18.93
C LEU A 273 5.37 13.92 19.30
N PRO A 274 4.74 13.83 20.50
CA PRO A 274 3.71 14.80 20.92
C PRO A 274 4.20 16.25 20.84
N ASP A 275 5.40 16.52 21.36
CA ASP A 275 6.00 17.86 21.36
C ASP A 275 6.34 18.35 19.95
N VAL A 276 6.79 17.44 19.07
CA VAL A 276 7.03 17.73 17.65
C VAL A 276 5.74 18.14 16.96
N ILE A 277 4.64 17.41 17.18
CA ILE A 277 3.33 17.72 16.58
C ILE A 277 2.76 19.03 17.13
N GLU A 278 2.83 19.27 18.44
CA GLU A 278 2.38 20.53 19.03
C GLU A 278 3.18 21.72 18.45
N SER A 279 4.51 21.59 18.39
CA SER A 279 5.40 22.62 17.84
C SER A 279 5.12 22.88 16.36
N TYR A 280 4.89 21.83 15.57
CA TYR A 280 4.52 21.93 14.16
C TYR A 280 3.20 22.72 13.99
N ASN A 281 2.16 22.31 14.72
CA ASN A 281 0.83 22.93 14.64
C ASN A 281 0.89 24.41 15.02
N LYS A 282 1.60 24.75 16.10
CA LYS A 282 1.79 26.14 16.53
C LYS A 282 2.55 26.97 15.50
N LYS A 283 3.63 26.42 14.93
CA LYS A 283 4.50 27.12 13.98
C LYS A 283 3.80 27.39 12.64
N TYR A 284 3.03 26.42 12.15
CA TYR A 284 2.42 26.48 10.82
C TYR A 284 0.92 26.79 10.84
N SER A 285 0.33 27.03 12.03
CA SER A 285 -1.12 27.20 12.20
C SER A 285 -1.91 26.04 11.58
N ASP A 286 -1.43 24.82 11.80
CA ASP A 286 -2.00 23.57 11.27
C ASP A 286 -2.70 22.78 12.40
N ASN A 287 -3.34 21.67 12.06
CA ASN A 287 -4.14 20.84 12.96
C ASN A 287 -3.83 19.34 12.83
N VAL A 288 -2.56 18.98 12.76
CA VAL A 288 -2.14 17.57 12.76
C VAL A 288 -2.56 16.91 14.07
N VAL A 289 -3.33 15.83 13.97
CA VAL A 289 -3.81 15.05 15.12
C VAL A 289 -2.75 14.03 15.49
N TYR A 290 -2.28 14.04 16.73
CA TYR A 290 -1.42 12.99 17.25
C TYR A 290 -2.25 11.90 17.93
N ILE A 291 -1.97 10.64 17.59
CA ILE A 291 -2.53 9.46 18.24
C ILE A 291 -1.37 8.60 18.76
N SER A 292 -1.34 8.38 20.07
CA SER A 292 -0.43 7.42 20.67
C SER A 292 -0.98 6.01 20.53
N SER A 293 -0.19 5.10 19.96
CA SER A 293 -0.45 3.66 19.95
C SER A 293 0.15 2.93 21.15
N HIS A 294 0.68 3.67 22.14
CA HIS A 294 1.38 3.09 23.27
C HIS A 294 0.47 2.12 24.04
N GLY A 295 0.97 0.91 24.28
CA GLY A 295 0.25 -0.13 25.03
C GLY A 295 -0.90 -0.81 24.27
N TRP A 296 -1.14 -0.49 22.99
CA TRP A 296 -2.14 -1.21 22.19
C TRP A 296 -1.71 -2.65 21.92
N ILE A 297 -0.43 -2.84 21.62
CA ILE A 297 0.20 -4.14 21.36
C ILE A 297 1.59 -4.20 22.02
N PRO A 298 2.18 -5.39 22.20
CA PRO A 298 3.58 -5.52 22.64
C PRO A 298 4.55 -4.81 21.68
N THR A 299 5.63 -4.24 22.23
CA THR A 299 6.67 -3.57 21.43
C THR A 299 7.60 -4.53 20.70
N GLU A 300 7.57 -5.82 21.07
CA GLU A 300 8.35 -6.89 20.47
C GLU A 300 7.46 -8.11 20.17
N PRO A 301 7.68 -8.82 19.05
CA PRO A 301 8.64 -8.50 17.99
C PRO A 301 8.32 -7.17 17.27
N LEU A 302 9.33 -6.54 16.65
CA LEU A 302 9.17 -5.28 15.91
C LEU A 302 7.97 -5.30 14.94
N HIS A 303 7.82 -6.39 14.18
CA HIS A 303 6.71 -6.58 13.24
C HIS A 303 5.56 -7.26 13.97
N PRO A 304 4.40 -6.60 14.13
CA PRO A 304 3.21 -7.24 14.65
C PRO A 304 2.77 -8.36 13.71
N LEU A 305 2.34 -9.49 14.27
CA LEU A 305 1.64 -10.52 13.50
C LEU A 305 0.20 -10.07 13.19
N TYR A 306 -0.54 -10.85 12.40
CA TYR A 306 -1.92 -10.56 12.04
C TYR A 306 -2.82 -10.11 13.21
N ASP A 307 -2.80 -10.82 14.34
CA ASP A 307 -3.61 -10.46 15.52
C ASP A 307 -3.22 -9.10 16.11
N GLY A 308 -1.94 -8.75 16.09
CA GLY A 308 -1.46 -7.43 16.52
C GLY A 308 -1.96 -6.34 15.58
N HIS A 309 -1.91 -6.58 14.27
CA HIS A 309 -2.48 -5.66 13.28
C HIS A 309 -3.98 -5.47 13.43
N LYS A 310 -4.72 -6.53 13.75
CA LYS A 310 -6.16 -6.45 14.04
C LYS A 310 -6.46 -5.58 15.25
N ILE A 311 -5.74 -5.76 16.36
CA ILE A 311 -5.90 -4.92 17.56
C ILE A 311 -5.63 -3.45 17.23
N VAL A 312 -4.54 -3.16 16.52
CA VAL A 312 -4.22 -1.78 16.10
C VAL A 312 -5.31 -1.21 15.20
N ALA A 313 -5.85 -2.00 14.27
CA ALA A 313 -6.92 -1.56 13.37
C ALA A 313 -8.21 -1.21 14.12
N GLU A 314 -8.60 -2.03 15.09
CA GLU A 314 -9.79 -1.79 15.92
C GLU A 314 -9.65 -0.49 16.73
N GLN A 315 -8.51 -0.30 17.39
CA GLN A 315 -8.22 0.92 18.16
C GLN A 315 -8.17 2.16 17.26
N LEU A 316 -7.48 2.07 16.13
CA LEU A 316 -7.33 3.19 15.20
C LEU A 316 -8.67 3.56 14.55
N ALA A 317 -9.49 2.57 14.16
CA ALA A 317 -10.82 2.80 13.63
C ALA A 317 -11.71 3.53 14.64
N GLU A 318 -11.64 3.16 15.92
CA GLU A 318 -12.38 3.86 16.98
C GLU A 318 -11.99 5.34 17.05
N TRP A 319 -10.68 5.65 17.03
CA TRP A 319 -10.20 7.03 17.03
C TRP A 319 -10.61 7.81 15.80
N LEU A 320 -10.40 7.24 14.61
CA LEU A 320 -10.68 7.91 13.35
C LEU A 320 -12.17 8.11 13.10
N SER A 321 -13.04 7.22 13.61
CA SER A 321 -14.49 7.40 13.51
C SER A 321 -15.00 8.70 14.12
N ARG A 322 -14.26 9.26 15.09
CA ARG A 322 -14.58 10.54 15.75
C ARG A 322 -14.16 11.76 14.91
N LEU A 323 -13.41 11.55 13.84
CA LEU A 323 -12.90 12.58 12.94
C LEU A 323 -13.63 12.64 11.59
N ILE A 324 -14.54 11.69 11.31
CA ILE A 324 -15.18 11.47 9.99
C ILE A 324 -16.62 11.99 9.95
#